data_AF-A0A1I8NIF2-F1
#
_entry.id   AF-A0A1I8NIF2-F1
#
_cell.length_a   1.000
_cell.length_b   1.000
_cell.length_c   1.000
_cell.angle_alpha   90.00
_cell.angle_beta   90.00
_cell.angle_gamma   90.00
#
_symmetry.space_group_name_H-M   'P 1'
#
loop_
_entity.id
_entity.type
_entity.pdbx_description
1 polymer ?
#
loop_
_entity_poly.entity_id
_entity_poly.type
_entity_poly.pdbx_seq_one_letter_code
_entity_poly.pdbx_strand_id
1 'polypeptide(L)'
;MKFVFTLAILALAFACVFAVGDECDPDGNGKPVCTSANVGQPSRNFWDPTAYWLCVSAGAEAELRRCPSSSLYDSATQACIPASSWVWTPPCPEE
;
A
#
# COMPACT_ATOMS: atom_id res chain seq x y z
N MET A 1 -12.91 20.04 36.86
CA MET A 1 -14.02 19.68 35.92
C MET A 1 -13.73 20.19 34.51
N LYS A 2 -13.55 21.49 34.28
CA LYS A 2 -13.30 22.10 32.94
C LYS A 2 -12.02 21.61 32.22
N PHE A 3 -10.93 21.38 32.96
CA PHE A 3 -9.64 20.94 32.40
C PHE A 3 -9.62 19.48 31.91
N VAL A 4 -10.50 18.62 32.46
CA VAL A 4 -10.60 17.20 32.06
C VAL A 4 -11.30 17.10 30.71
N PHE A 5 -12.31 17.93 30.47
CA PHE A 5 -12.99 17.99 29.18
C PHE A 5 -12.07 18.52 28.07
N THR A 6 -11.22 19.51 28.34
CA THR A 6 -10.25 20.00 27.35
C THR A 6 -9.16 18.99 27.02
N LEU A 7 -8.68 18.21 27.99
CA LEU A 7 -7.71 17.13 27.75
C LEU A 7 -8.32 15.96 26.96
N ALA A 8 -9.59 15.61 27.24
CA ALA A 8 -10.30 14.55 26.52
C ALA A 8 -10.60 14.93 25.05
N ILE A 9 -10.95 16.19 24.80
CA ILE A 9 -11.19 16.71 23.43
C ILE A 9 -9.88 16.75 22.63
N LEU A 10 -8.77 17.13 23.26
CA LEU A 10 -7.45 17.16 22.62
C LEU A 10 -6.93 15.75 22.29
N ALA A 11 -7.20 14.76 23.15
CA ALA A 11 -6.84 13.36 22.90
C ALA A 11 -7.66 12.73 21.76
N LEU A 12 -8.96 13.06 21.66
CA LEU A 12 -9.80 12.62 20.53
C LEU A 12 -9.36 13.25 19.20
N ALA A 13 -8.99 14.54 19.21
CA ALA A 13 -8.49 15.22 18.03
C ALA A 13 -7.16 14.63 17.54
N PHE A 14 -6.29 14.16 18.44
CA PHE A 14 -5.01 13.54 18.08
C PHE A 14 -5.18 12.12 17.51
N ALA A 15 -6.19 11.38 17.95
CA ALA A 15 -6.49 10.04 17.42
C ALA A 15 -7.01 10.07 15.97
N CYS A 16 -7.68 11.13 15.54
CA CYS A 16 -8.20 11.26 14.17
C CYS A 16 -7.12 11.55 13.12
N VAL A 17 -5.95 12.05 13.50
CA VAL A 17 -4.88 12.42 12.55
C VAL A 17 -4.16 11.20 11.97
N PHE A 18 -4.21 10.05 12.66
CA PHE A 18 -3.55 8.81 12.19
C PHE A 18 -4.42 7.94 11.29
N ALA A 19 -5.67 8.33 11.03
CA ALA A 19 -6.50 7.70 10.02
C ALA A 19 -6.33 8.42 8.68
N VAL A 20 -5.08 8.62 8.23
CA VAL A 20 -4.84 8.74 6.80
C VAL A 20 -4.98 7.32 6.26
N GLY A 21 -6.20 6.98 5.85
CA GLY A 21 -6.31 5.97 4.81
C GLY A 21 -5.45 6.47 3.66
N ASP A 22 -4.57 5.63 3.13
CA ASP A 22 -3.84 5.95 1.91
C ASP A 22 -4.90 6.35 0.85
N GLU A 23 -5.11 7.66 0.68
CA GLU A 23 -5.82 8.19 -0.47
C GLU A 23 -5.04 7.66 -1.66
N CYS A 24 -5.70 6.83 -2.46
CA CYS A 24 -5.06 6.20 -3.59
C CYS A 24 -4.62 7.32 -4.53
N ASP A 25 -3.31 7.57 -4.62
CA ASP A 25 -2.72 8.56 -5.51
C ASP A 25 -2.60 7.96 -6.92
N PRO A 26 -3.48 8.33 -7.88
CA PRO A 26 -3.41 7.80 -9.23
C PRO A 26 -2.18 8.31 -10.00
N ASP A 27 -1.50 9.36 -9.54
CA ASP A 27 -0.27 9.84 -10.18
C ASP A 27 0.98 9.16 -9.58
N GLY A 28 0.83 8.49 -8.43
CA GLY A 28 1.86 7.71 -7.74
C GLY A 28 2.08 6.32 -8.34
N ASN A 29 3.05 5.57 -7.80
CA ASN A 29 3.39 4.21 -8.29
C ASN A 29 2.97 3.07 -7.33
N GLY A 30 2.16 3.38 -6.32
CA GLY A 30 1.69 2.42 -5.32
C GLY A 30 2.76 1.95 -4.35
N LYS A 31 3.88 2.67 -4.20
CA LYS A 31 4.93 2.31 -3.24
C LYS A 31 4.40 2.47 -1.81
N PRO A 32 4.35 1.39 -1.01
CA PRO A 32 3.83 1.47 0.35
C PRO A 32 4.88 2.06 1.31
N VAL A 33 4.40 2.66 2.39
CA VAL A 33 5.23 2.91 3.58
C VAL A 33 5.41 1.59 4.33
N CYS A 34 6.65 1.19 4.61
CA CYS A 34 6.91 -0.06 5.31
C CYS A 34 6.67 0.07 6.82
N THR A 35 5.73 -0.72 7.33
CA THR A 35 5.38 -0.83 8.74
C THR A 35 5.52 -2.29 9.18
N SER A 36 5.47 -2.57 10.48
CA SER A 36 5.50 -3.95 10.96
C SER A 36 4.34 -4.81 10.43
N ALA A 37 3.24 -4.20 9.97
CA ALA A 37 2.07 -4.91 9.47
C ALA A 37 2.22 -5.42 8.02
N ASN A 38 3.06 -4.80 7.19
CA ASN A 38 3.21 -5.15 5.77
C ASN A 38 4.61 -5.70 5.40
N VAL A 39 5.49 -5.91 6.37
CA VAL A 39 6.75 -6.61 6.14
C VAL A 39 6.47 -8.01 5.58
N GLY A 40 7.11 -8.35 4.47
CA GLY A 40 6.93 -9.61 3.76
C GLY A 40 5.64 -9.71 2.94
N GLN A 41 4.77 -8.70 2.96
CA GLN A 41 3.54 -8.67 2.15
C GLN A 41 3.82 -7.94 0.83
N PRO A 42 3.61 -8.58 -0.33
CA PRO A 42 3.81 -7.93 -1.61
C PRO A 42 2.69 -6.91 -1.88
N SER A 43 3.04 -5.77 -2.46
CA SER A 43 2.09 -4.71 -2.83
C SER A 43 2.22 -4.40 -4.31
N ARG A 44 1.09 -4.18 -5.00
CA ARG A 44 1.08 -3.93 -6.44
C ARG A 44 1.79 -2.62 -6.77
N ASN A 45 2.69 -2.64 -7.75
CA ASN A 45 3.08 -1.41 -8.42
C ASN A 45 1.95 -0.98 -9.36
N PHE A 46 1.56 0.28 -9.32
CA PHE A 46 0.38 0.75 -10.05
C PHE A 46 0.53 0.64 -11.57
N TRP A 47 1.73 0.90 -12.10
CA TRP A 47 1.95 1.09 -13.54
C TRP A 47 2.92 0.09 -14.16
N ASP A 48 3.69 -0.62 -13.34
CA ASP A 48 4.63 -1.66 -13.78
C ASP A 48 4.17 -3.05 -13.30
N PRO A 49 3.37 -3.77 -14.10
CA PRO A 49 2.87 -5.10 -13.72
C PRO A 49 3.96 -6.18 -13.76
N THR A 50 5.16 -5.87 -14.25
CA THR A 50 6.28 -6.83 -14.23
C THR A 50 7.00 -6.84 -12.87
N ALA A 51 6.57 -6.01 -11.93
CA ALA A 51 7.16 -5.88 -10.61
C ALA A 51 6.10 -5.65 -9.51
N TYR A 52 6.53 -5.85 -8.27
CA TYR A 52 5.77 -5.54 -7.06
C TYR A 52 6.69 -4.92 -6.02
N TRP A 53 6.10 -4.20 -5.08
CA TRP A 53 6.78 -3.65 -3.92
C TRP A 53 6.85 -4.68 -2.80
N LEU A 54 7.98 -4.76 -2.12
CA LEU A 54 8.14 -5.62 -0.95
C LEU A 54 8.86 -4.89 0.17
N CYS A 55 8.23 -4.85 1.34
CA CYS A 55 8.86 -4.36 2.55
C CYS A 55 9.67 -5.47 3.21
N VAL A 56 10.99 -5.29 3.31
CA VAL A 56 11.90 -6.24 3.97
C VAL A 56 12.01 -6.00 5.48
N SER A 57 11.78 -4.77 5.93
CA SER A 57 11.78 -4.38 7.34
C SER A 57 10.94 -3.12 7.55
N ALA A 58 10.36 -2.96 8.76
CA ALA A 58 9.59 -1.77 9.11
C ALA A 58 10.50 -0.52 9.13
N GLY A 59 10.01 0.60 8.62
CA GLY A 59 10.73 1.88 8.53
C GLY A 59 11.78 1.95 7.41
N ALA A 60 12.00 0.87 6.66
CA ALA A 60 12.84 0.90 5.47
C ALA A 60 12.03 1.30 4.21
N GLU A 61 12.74 1.61 3.14
CA GLU A 61 12.14 1.81 1.82
C GLU A 61 11.68 0.47 1.23
N ALA A 62 10.48 0.43 0.64
CA ALA A 62 10.00 -0.75 -0.07
C ALA A 62 10.87 -1.03 -1.30
N GLU A 63 11.23 -2.29 -1.49
CA GLU A 63 12.04 -2.74 -2.61
C GLU A 63 11.18 -3.11 -3.82
N LEU A 64 11.62 -2.76 -5.02
CA LEU A 64 10.96 -3.18 -6.26
C LEU A 64 11.47 -4.58 -6.67
N ARG A 65 10.63 -5.60 -6.58
CA ARG A 65 10.95 -6.98 -6.94
C ARG A 65 10.31 -7.34 -8.27
N ARG A 66 11.08 -7.96 -9.17
CA ARG A 66 10.64 -8.35 -10.52
C ARG A 66 9.99 -9.74 -10.51
N CYS A 67 8.92 -9.89 -11.27
CA CYS A 67 8.38 -11.20 -11.61
C CYS A 67 9.34 -11.96 -12.56
N PRO A 68 9.29 -13.30 -12.56
CA PRO A 68 9.96 -14.09 -13.59
C PRO A 68 9.52 -13.68 -15.00
N SER A 69 10.36 -13.96 -16.00
CA SER A 69 10.03 -13.71 -17.40
C SER A 69 8.68 -14.34 -17.77
N SER A 70 7.90 -13.66 -18.62
CA SER A 70 6.55 -14.05 -19.06
C SER A 70 5.46 -14.10 -17.96
N SER A 71 5.73 -13.57 -16.77
CA SER A 71 4.76 -13.44 -15.69
C SER A 71 4.55 -11.98 -15.27
N LEU A 72 3.35 -11.66 -14.79
CA LEU A 72 2.96 -10.34 -14.30
C LEU A 72 2.39 -10.48 -12.88
N TYR A 73 2.63 -9.48 -12.03
CA TYR A 73 2.12 -9.46 -10.67
C TYR A 73 0.62 -9.17 -10.65
N ASP A 74 -0.13 -10.07 -10.04
CA ASP A 74 -1.56 -9.98 -9.85
C ASP A 74 -1.89 -9.72 -8.37
N SER A 75 -2.59 -8.63 -8.09
CA SER A 75 -2.94 -8.24 -6.72
C SER A 75 -4.01 -9.14 -6.10
N ALA A 76 -4.87 -9.78 -6.90
CA ALA A 76 -5.93 -10.65 -6.41
C ALA A 76 -5.37 -11.98 -5.85
N THR A 77 -4.37 -12.54 -6.52
CA THR A 77 -3.67 -13.76 -6.09
C THR A 77 -2.43 -13.50 -5.25
N GLN A 78 -1.99 -12.23 -5.15
CA GLN A 78 -0.76 -11.82 -4.46
C GLN A 78 0.49 -12.54 -5.01
N ALA A 79 0.51 -12.78 -6.33
CA ALA A 79 1.54 -13.61 -6.97
C ALA A 79 1.84 -13.17 -8.40
N CYS A 80 2.99 -13.61 -8.91
CA CYS A 80 3.29 -13.50 -10.33
C CYS A 80 2.58 -14.64 -11.08
N ILE A 81 1.66 -14.29 -11.97
CA ILE A 81 0.89 -15.22 -12.80
C ILE A 81 1.30 -15.10 -14.27
N PRO A 82 1.05 -16.11 -15.12
CA PRO A 82 1.35 -16.01 -16.55
C PRO A 82 0.72 -14.77 -17.18
N ALA A 83 1.49 -14.05 -18.01
CA ALA A 83 1.03 -12.81 -18.65
C ALA A 83 -0.25 -13.00 -19.48
N SER A 84 -0.47 -14.19 -20.04
CA SER A 84 -1.69 -14.53 -20.80
C SER A 84 -2.96 -14.62 -19.95
N SER A 85 -2.82 -14.76 -18.62
CA SER A 85 -3.93 -14.86 -17.67
C SER A 85 -4.11 -13.59 -16.85
N TRP A 86 -3.23 -12.61 -17.03
CA TRP A 86 -3.24 -11.37 -16.28
C TRP A 86 -4.18 -10.34 -16.92
N VAL A 87 -4.89 -9.59 -16.07
CA VAL A 87 -5.84 -8.56 -16.51
C VAL A 87 -5.49 -7.26 -15.80
N TRP A 88 -5.45 -6.17 -16.56
CA TRP A 88 -5.27 -4.84 -16.00
C TRP A 88 -6.46 -4.43 -15.13
N THR A 89 -6.18 -3.97 -13.92
CA THR A 89 -7.16 -3.31 -13.04
C THR A 89 -6.71 -1.88 -12.74
N PRO A 90 -7.61 -0.89 -12.80
CA PRO A 90 -7.31 0.45 -12.31
C PRO A 90 -6.74 0.41 -10.88
N PRO A 91 -5.65 1.12 -10.58
CA PRO A 91 -5.05 1.11 -9.25
C PRO A 91 -5.94 1.78 -8.20
N CYS A 92 -6.68 2.80 -8.61
CA CYS A 92 -7.59 3.57 -7.78
C CYS A 92 -9.03 3.38 -8.26
N PRO A 93 -10.03 3.43 -7.35
CA PRO A 93 -11.43 3.49 -7.74
C PRO A 93 -11.68 4.68 -8.68
N GLU A 94 -12.59 4.51 -9.63
CA GLU A 94 -13.13 5.64 -10.38
C GLU A 94 -14.02 6.48 -9.45
N GLU A 95 -13.81 7.79 -9.42
CA GLU A 95 -14.58 8.75 -8.60
C GLU A 95 -16.01 8.94 -9.10
#